data_AF-A0A519VEX6-F1
#
_entry.id   AF-A0A519VEX6-F1
#
_cell.length_a   1.000
_cell.length_b   1.000
_cell.length_c   1.000
_cell.angle_alpha   90.00
_cell.angle_beta   90.00
_cell.angle_gamma   90.00
#
_symmetry.space_group_name_H-M   'P 1'
#
loop_
_entity.id
_entity.type
_entity.pdbx_description
1 polymer ?
#
loop_
_entity_poly.entity_id
_entity_poly.type
_entity_poly.pdbx_seq_one_letter_code
_entity_poly.pdbx_strand_id
1 'polypeptide(L)'
;MEQKIDYKKIILATLVKVLLILLIVFFFNTWPYIMQSLEGKIPPFKDWLDHSVKMSNVYVIVLAGAYFYFTGVSKAKHNIQNQ
;
A
#
# COMPACT_ATOMS: atom_id res chain seq x y z
N MET A 1 -17.01 -9.18 29.75
CA MET A 1 -16.87 -9.72 28.39
C MET A 1 -15.42 -9.58 27.99
N GLU A 2 -14.71 -10.67 27.70
CA GLU A 2 -13.32 -10.58 27.20
C GLU A 2 -13.33 -9.79 25.88
N GLN A 3 -12.74 -8.59 25.90
CA GLN A 3 -12.61 -7.83 24.67
C GLN A 3 -11.57 -8.50 23.78
N LYS A 4 -12.04 -9.09 22.68
CA LYS A 4 -11.20 -9.81 21.74
C LYS A 4 -10.66 -8.87 20.67
N ILE A 5 -9.37 -8.99 20.36
CA ILE A 5 -8.76 -8.28 19.23
C ILE A 5 -9.38 -8.79 17.92
N ASP A 6 -9.97 -7.89 17.15
CA ASP A 6 -10.48 -8.18 15.81
C ASP A 6 -9.35 -8.16 14.77
N TYR A 7 -8.65 -9.29 14.66
CA TYR A 7 -7.59 -9.47 13.66
C TYR A 7 -8.09 -9.39 12.22
N LYS A 8 -9.36 -9.73 11.93
CA LYS A 8 -9.91 -9.66 10.57
C LYS A 8 -9.98 -8.20 10.12
N LYS A 9 -10.50 -7.33 10.98
CA LYS A 9 -10.55 -5.89 10.73
C LYS A 9 -9.16 -5.30 10.54
N ILE A 10 -8.18 -5.73 11.35
CA ILE A 10 -6.78 -5.28 11.22
C ILE A 10 -6.19 -5.70 9.87
N ILE A 11 -6.35 -6.97 9.47
CA ILE A 11 -5.85 -7.47 8.18
C ILE A 11 -6.48 -6.70 7.02
N LEU A 12 -7.79 -6.49 7.03
CA LEU A 12 -8.48 -5.73 5.99
C LEU A 12 -7.98 -4.29 5.91
N ALA A 13 -7.83 -3.61 7.06
CA ALA A 13 -7.30 -2.26 7.12
C ALA A 13 -5.84 -2.18 6.62
N THR A 14 -5.01 -3.18 6.94
CA THR A 14 -3.64 -3.28 6.44
C THR A 14 -3.62 -3.45 4.92
N LEU A 15 -4.45 -4.34 4.37
CA LEU A 15 -4.55 -4.55 2.92
C LEU A 15 -4.93 -3.26 2.19
N VAL A 16 -5.95 -2.53 2.68
CA VAL A 16 -6.37 -1.26 2.08
C VAL A 16 -5.23 -0.22 2.10
N LYS A 17 -4.50 -0.10 3.20
CA LYS A 17 -3.35 0.82 3.29
C LYS A 17 -2.21 0.43 2.36
N VAL A 18 -1.92 -0.86 2.23
CA VAL A 18 -0.91 -1.36 1.30
C VAL A 18 -1.32 -1.08 -0.15
N LEU A 19 -2.59 -1.27 -0.51
CA LEU A 19 -3.12 -0.91 -1.83
C LEU A 19 -2.97 0.59 -2.12
N LEU A 20 -3.19 1.45 -1.12
CA LEU A 20 -2.97 2.89 -1.26
C LEU A 20 -1.50 3.22 -1.55
N ILE A 21 -0.55 2.59 -0.83
CA ILE A 21 0.89 2.76 -1.08
C ILE A 21 1.25 2.28 -2.48
N LEU A 22 0.69 1.14 -2.92
CA LEU A 22 0.90 0.62 -4.28
C LEU A 22 0.47 1.63 -5.34
N LEU A 23 -0.72 2.23 -5.18
CA LEU A 23 -1.19 3.28 -6.09
C LEU A 23 -0.24 4.48 -6.09
N ILE A 24 0.18 4.95 -4.92
CA ILE A 24 1.10 6.08 -4.81
C ILE A 24 2.42 5.80 -5.54
N VAL A 25 3.04 4.64 -5.28
CA VAL A 25 4.30 4.24 -5.92
C VAL A 25 4.12 4.08 -7.43
N PHE A 26 3.01 3.52 -7.88
CA PHE A 26 2.66 3.44 -9.29
C PHE A 26 2.64 4.83 -9.93
N PHE A 27 1.87 5.77 -9.37
CA PHE A 27 1.75 7.14 -9.88
C PHE A 27 3.10 7.84 -9.99
N PHE A 28 3.97 7.72 -8.97
CA PHE A 28 5.30 8.32 -9.02
C PHE A 28 6.18 7.68 -10.09
N ASN A 29 6.17 6.35 -10.22
CA ASN A 29 7.01 5.66 -11.20
C ASN A 29 6.57 5.90 -12.64
N THR A 30 5.27 6.04 -12.87
CA THR A 30 4.72 6.24 -14.21
C THR A 30 4.42 7.70 -14.52
N TRP A 31 4.76 8.64 -13.63
CA TRP A 31 4.49 10.06 -13.80
C TRP A 31 4.94 10.63 -15.16
N PRO A 32 6.18 10.34 -15.65
CA PRO A 32 6.60 10.83 -16.96
C PRO A 32 5.74 10.32 -18.11
N TYR A 33 5.19 9.10 -17.99
CA TYR A 33 4.37 8.48 -19.03
C TYR A 33 2.94 9.00 -18.99
N ILE A 34 2.44 9.33 -17.80
CA ILE A 34 1.18 10.06 -17.62
C ILE A 34 1.30 11.42 -18.32
N MET A 35 2.38 12.17 -18.09
CA MET A 35 2.61 13.46 -18.75
C MET A 35 2.69 13.33 -20.28
N GLN A 36 3.46 12.36 -20.80
CA GLN A 36 3.56 12.13 -22.25
C GLN A 36 2.20 11.76 -22.87
N SER A 37 1.37 10.99 -22.17
CA SER A 37 0.04 10.62 -22.64
C SER A 37 -0.91 11.82 -22.71
N LEU A 38 -0.78 12.79 -21.80
CA LEU A 38 -1.54 14.04 -21.84
C LEU A 38 -1.12 14.94 -23.02
N GLU A 39 0.10 14.80 -23.52
CA GLU A 39 0.61 15.46 -24.73
C GLU A 39 0.26 14.70 -26.03
N GLY A 40 -0.54 13.63 -25.95
CA GLY A 40 -0.95 12.81 -27.10
C GLY A 40 0.07 11.75 -27.52
N LYS A 41 1.16 11.57 -26.77
CA LYS A 41 2.19 10.54 -27.00
C LYS A 41 2.01 9.40 -26.00
N ILE A 42 1.13 8.46 -26.32
CA ILE A 42 0.83 7.33 -25.43
C ILE A 42 1.95 6.28 -25.55
N PRO A 43 2.75 6.01 -24.50
CA PRO A 43 3.77 4.98 -24.55
C PRO A 43 3.15 3.58 -24.67
N PRO A 44 3.82 2.62 -25.34
CA PRO A 44 3.40 1.23 -25.40
C PRO A 44 3.10 0.63 -24.02
N PHE A 45 2.06 -0.20 -23.92
CA PHE A 45 1.65 -0.83 -22.65
C PHE A 45 2.78 -1.61 -21.94
N LYS A 46 3.69 -2.23 -22.71
CA LYS A 46 4.87 -2.92 -22.16
C LYS A 46 5.77 -1.97 -21.36
N ASP A 47 5.96 -0.74 -21.84
CA ASP A 47 6.83 0.23 -21.18
C ASP A 47 6.21 0.68 -19.84
N TRP A 48 4.87 0.80 -19.78
CA TRP A 48 4.15 1.08 -18.54
C TRP A 48 4.36 0.00 -17.48
N LEU A 49 4.34 -1.27 -17.86
CA LEU A 49 4.59 -2.38 -16.94
C LEU A 49 6.05 -2.39 -16.45
N ASP A 50 7.00 -2.24 -17.37
CA ASP A 50 8.44 -2.25 -17.07
C ASP A 50 8.84 -1.09 -16.13
N HIS A 51 8.15 0.07 -16.21
CA HIS A 51 8.40 1.22 -15.34
C HIS A 51 7.64 1.17 -14.00
N SER A 52 6.44 0.60 -13.97
CA SER A 52 5.61 0.58 -12.76
C SER A 52 6.07 -0.44 -11.72
N VAL A 53 6.50 -1.63 -12.15
CA VAL A 53 6.83 -2.75 -11.27
C VAL A 53 8.34 -2.93 -11.15
N LYS A 54 8.97 -2.09 -10.32
CA LYS A 54 10.38 -2.30 -9.93
C LYS A 54 10.45 -3.18 -8.68
N MET A 55 11.36 -4.16 -8.68
CA MET A 55 11.61 -5.03 -7.51
C MET A 55 11.97 -4.22 -6.25
N SER A 56 12.56 -3.03 -6.40
CA SER A 56 12.80 -2.10 -5.29
C SER A 56 11.52 -1.70 -4.54
N ASN A 57 10.37 -1.65 -5.22
CA ASN A 57 9.09 -1.28 -4.62
C ASN A 57 8.51 -2.40 -3.76
N VAL A 58 8.92 -3.66 -4.00
CA VAL A 58 8.50 -4.83 -3.21
C VAL A 58 8.93 -4.68 -1.76
N TYR A 59 10.15 -4.16 -1.51
CA TYR A 59 10.62 -3.89 -0.15
C TYR A 59 9.75 -2.86 0.57
N VAL A 60 9.33 -1.80 -0.12
CA VAL A 60 8.45 -0.76 0.44
C VAL A 60 7.10 -1.36 0.84
N ILE A 61 6.53 -2.21 0.00
CA ILE A 61 5.25 -2.89 0.25
C ILE A 61 5.34 -3.81 1.47
N VAL A 62 6.41 -4.63 1.55
CA VAL A 62 6.61 -5.56 2.67
C VAL A 62 6.81 -4.81 3.99
N LEU A 63 7.68 -3.80 4.00
CA LEU A 63 7.93 -2.98 5.19
C LEU A 63 6.68 -2.22 5.63
N ALA A 64 5.95 -1.60 4.70
CA ALA A 64 4.71 -0.88 5.00
C ALA A 64 3.62 -1.84 5.51
N GLY A 65 3.48 -3.02 4.90
CA GLY A 65 2.51 -4.04 5.31
C GLY A 65 2.78 -4.52 6.74
N ALA A 66 4.04 -4.87 7.04
CA ALA A 66 4.44 -5.24 8.39
C ALA A 66 4.16 -4.11 9.40
N TYR A 67 4.60 -2.88 9.06
CA TYR A 67 4.38 -1.71 9.91
C TYR A 67 2.90 -1.47 10.21
N PHE A 68 2.03 -1.47 9.20
CA PHE A 68 0.59 -1.24 9.38
C PHE A 68 -0.10 -2.36 10.17
N TYR A 69 0.32 -3.61 9.98
CA TYR A 69 -0.20 -4.72 10.76
C TYR A 69 0.16 -4.61 12.24
N PHE A 70 1.45 -4.45 12.56
CA PHE A 70 1.92 -4.38 13.96
C PHE A 70 1.35 -3.18 14.69
N THR A 71 1.29 -2.01 14.03
CA THR A 71 0.67 -0.82 14.63
C THR A 71 -0.85 -1.02 14.83
N GLY A 72 -1.54 -1.70 13.92
CA GLY A 72 -2.95 -2.06 14.08
C GLY A 72 -3.19 -2.96 15.29
N VAL A 73 -2.38 -4.00 15.46
CA VAL A 73 -2.43 -4.89 16.64
C VAL A 73 -2.12 -4.14 17.93
N SER A 74 -1.07 -3.30 17.92
CA SER A 74 -0.68 -2.52 19.10
C SER A 74 -1.78 -1.55 19.54
N LYS A 75 -2.44 -0.86 18.58
CA LYS A 75 -3.57 0.03 18.88
C LYS A 75 -4.76 -0.73 19.44
N ALA A 76 -5.09 -1.89 18.88
CA ALA A 76 -6.19 -2.71 19.39
C ALA A 76 -5.92 -3.19 20.83
N LYS A 77 -4.70 -3.64 21.13
CA LYS A 77 -4.27 -3.99 22.49
C LYS A 77 -4.41 -2.81 23.46
N HIS A 78 -3.90 -1.65 23.06
CA HIS A 78 -3.96 -0.44 23.87
C HIS A 78 -5.41 0.00 24.16
N ASN A 79 -6.30 -0.11 23.18
CA ASN A 79 -7.71 0.25 23.35
C ASN A 79 -8.42 -0.70 24.32
N ILE A 80 -8.07 -1.99 24.32
CA ILE A 80 -8.62 -2.97 25.26
C ILE A 80 -8.12 -2.74 26.68
N GLN A 81 -6.86 -2.35 26.84
CA GLN A 81 -6.25 -2.12 28.16
C GLN A 81 -6.72 -0.83 28.84
N ASN A 82 -7.17 0.15 28.08
CA ASN A 82 -7.58 1.47 28.58
C ASN A 82 -9.10 1.71 28.45
N GLN A 83 -9.89 0.65 28.27
CA GLN A 83 -11.34 0.65 28.36
C GLN A 83 -11.79 0.06 29.70
#